data_AF-A0A7Z9GH54-F1
#
_entry.id   AF-A0A7Z9GH54-F1
#
_cell.length_a   1.000
_cell.length_b   1.000
_cell.length_c   1.000
_cell.angle_alpha   90.00
_cell.angle_beta   90.00
_cell.angle_gamma   90.00
#
_symmetry.space_group_name_H-M   'P 1'
#
loop_
_entity.id
_entity.type
_entity.pdbx_description
1 polymer ?
#
loop_
_entity_poly.entity_id
_entity_poly.type
_entity_poly.pdbx_seq_one_letter_code
_entity_poly.pdbx_strand_id
1 'polypeptide(L)'
;KDGLGSDAILTILEDQSGNLWLGTFEGGATKYDGESFVHFTAEKECTENAENCVKGLPFNVVSSLLEDNSGNIWMGTYGGGLGVLINNKEVDNRQKGGQNTINNYEWIYINTENGLNSNSVVSMILDNEGNVWAGTNRGIAKIETADYQVRSYGKLEGFRGIECNTNAAFKDRAGNLWFGTANLLTKCNPELNRINDVEPQTYITGIKLFLKETDWLDNRRTPMSDNDATESQRDIRHGNKEPPSEQLASIKYDGLSMWHHLPINLSLPYDQNHITFQFNGISLKIPEKVRYTWILEGYDKAWSPSSEKREFTYPNLPPGEYTFKVKACNDENVWNQQASTYSFVVIPPFWQTAWFYVLCALAGVGIIYL
;
A
#
# COMPACT_ATOMS: atom_id res chain seq x y z
N LYS A 1 -3.47 -36.78 -32.56
CA LYS A 1 -3.04 -36.79 -31.13
C LYS A 1 -3.80 -35.63 -30.53
N ASP A 2 -5.12 -35.79 -30.41
CA ASP A 2 -6.09 -34.68 -30.37
C ASP A 2 -6.99 -34.93 -29.15
N GLY A 3 -6.42 -34.69 -27.97
CA GLY A 3 -7.03 -35.04 -26.69
C GLY A 3 -6.52 -34.10 -25.61
N LEU A 4 -6.85 -34.39 -24.35
CA LEU A 4 -6.62 -33.47 -23.22
C LEU A 4 -5.13 -33.11 -23.05
N GLY A 5 -4.86 -31.88 -22.62
CA GLY A 5 -3.50 -31.42 -22.30
C GLY A 5 -2.87 -32.12 -21.09
N SER A 6 -3.68 -32.75 -20.24
CA SER A 6 -3.26 -33.56 -19.09
C SER A 6 -4.40 -34.48 -18.65
N ASP A 7 -4.07 -35.64 -18.07
CA ASP A 7 -5.03 -36.62 -17.56
C ASP A 7 -5.67 -36.18 -16.21
N ALA A 8 -5.11 -35.17 -15.57
CA ALA A 8 -5.55 -34.64 -14.28
C ALA A 8 -6.44 -33.40 -14.46
N ILE A 9 -7.74 -33.62 -14.67
CA ILE A 9 -8.76 -32.56 -14.76
C ILE A 9 -9.11 -32.04 -13.36
N LEU A 10 -8.98 -30.73 -13.16
CA LEU A 10 -9.26 -30.05 -11.88
C LEU A 10 -10.62 -29.34 -11.88
N THR A 11 -11.06 -28.86 -13.04
CA THR A 11 -12.29 -28.07 -13.18
C THR A 11 -12.87 -28.23 -14.57
N ILE A 12 -14.19 -28.15 -14.68
CA ILE A 12 -14.94 -28.26 -15.94
C ILE A 12 -15.96 -27.13 -15.98
N LEU A 13 -16.11 -26.50 -17.14
CA LEU A 13 -17.11 -25.47 -17.42
C LEU A 13 -17.71 -25.74 -18.80
N GLU A 14 -19.03 -25.70 -18.92
CA GLU A 14 -19.72 -25.58 -20.21
C GLU A 14 -20.04 -24.10 -20.42
N ASP A 15 -19.56 -23.53 -21.53
CA ASP A 15 -19.84 -22.13 -21.85
C ASP A 15 -21.22 -21.95 -22.53
N GLN A 16 -21.69 -20.71 -22.63
CA GLN A 16 -22.98 -20.38 -23.24
C GLN A 16 -23.09 -20.76 -24.73
N SER A 17 -21.96 -21.01 -25.40
CA SER A 17 -21.92 -21.47 -26.79
C SER A 17 -21.93 -23.01 -26.90
N GLY A 18 -21.97 -23.73 -25.78
CA GLY A 18 -21.96 -25.20 -25.72
C GLY A 18 -20.56 -25.81 -25.81
N ASN A 19 -19.48 -25.02 -25.70
CA ASN A 19 -18.13 -25.57 -25.65
C ASN A 19 -17.80 -26.06 -24.24
N LEU A 20 -17.05 -27.14 -24.16
CA LEU A 20 -16.52 -27.66 -22.90
C LEU A 20 -15.12 -27.11 -22.65
N TRP A 21 -14.91 -26.52 -21.48
CA TRP A 21 -13.64 -26.02 -20.98
C TRP A 21 -13.17 -26.89 -19.83
N LEU A 22 -11.90 -27.28 -19.90
CA LEU A 22 -11.28 -28.27 -19.03
C LEU A 22 -9.98 -27.67 -18.47
N GLY A 23 -9.97 -27.34 -17.19
CA GLY A 23 -8.77 -26.88 -16.50
C GLY A 23 -8.01 -28.06 -15.92
N THR A 24 -6.69 -28.08 -16.08
CA THR A 24 -5.87 -29.26 -15.77
C THR A 24 -4.73 -28.95 -14.81
N PHE A 25 -4.17 -29.99 -14.21
CA PHE A 25 -2.92 -29.92 -13.47
C PHE A 25 -1.74 -29.97 -14.46
N GLU A 26 -0.98 -28.89 -14.52
CA GLU A 26 0.23 -28.68 -15.35
C GLU A 26 0.03 -28.72 -16.89
N GLY A 27 -1.14 -29.09 -17.40
CA GLY A 27 -1.44 -29.12 -18.85
C GLY A 27 -2.16 -27.87 -19.39
N GLY A 28 -2.38 -26.85 -18.55
CA GLY A 28 -3.13 -25.64 -18.92
C GLY A 28 -4.64 -25.84 -18.95
N ALA A 29 -5.32 -25.13 -19.85
CA ALA A 29 -6.73 -25.29 -20.13
C ALA A 29 -6.95 -25.91 -21.52
N THR A 30 -8.04 -26.65 -21.71
CA THR A 30 -8.44 -27.20 -23.00
C THR A 30 -9.89 -26.83 -23.28
N LYS A 31 -10.16 -26.30 -24.47
CA LYS A 31 -11.51 -26.09 -25.01
C LYS A 31 -11.84 -27.20 -25.99
N TYR A 32 -13.06 -27.70 -25.95
CA TYR A 32 -13.63 -28.64 -26.91
C TYR A 32 -14.96 -28.10 -27.43
N ASP A 33 -15.07 -27.90 -28.73
CA ASP A 33 -16.27 -27.34 -29.40
C ASP A 33 -17.25 -28.42 -29.91
N GLY A 34 -16.95 -29.71 -29.67
CA GLY A 34 -17.69 -30.84 -30.22
C GLY A 34 -17.00 -31.52 -31.41
N GLU A 35 -16.05 -30.85 -32.05
CA GLU A 35 -15.31 -31.35 -33.22
C GLU A 35 -13.80 -31.37 -32.98
N SER A 36 -13.26 -30.31 -32.37
CA SER A 36 -11.84 -30.03 -32.23
C SER A 36 -11.46 -29.60 -30.81
N PHE A 37 -10.19 -29.84 -30.45
CA PHE A 37 -9.61 -29.41 -29.19
C PHE A 37 -8.64 -28.24 -29.42
N VAL A 38 -8.73 -27.22 -28.57
CA VAL A 38 -7.79 -26.10 -28.50
C VAL A 38 -7.17 -26.07 -27.11
N HIS A 39 -5.83 -26.06 -27.04
CA HIS A 39 -5.08 -26.05 -25.78
C HIS A 39 -4.54 -24.66 -25.47
N PHE A 40 -4.74 -24.20 -24.25
CA PHE A 40 -4.24 -22.92 -23.74
C PHE A 40 -3.16 -23.19 -22.71
N THR A 41 -1.94 -22.69 -22.95
CA THR A 41 -0.79 -22.92 -22.06
C THR A 41 0.03 -21.65 -21.82
N ALA A 42 0.89 -21.70 -20.82
CA ALA A 42 1.91 -20.69 -20.57
C ALA A 42 3.00 -20.76 -21.66
N GLU A 43 3.61 -19.62 -21.97
CA GLU A 43 4.44 -19.41 -23.17
C GLU A 43 5.50 -20.48 -23.46
N LYS A 44 6.06 -21.10 -22.42
CA LYS A 44 7.18 -22.04 -22.53
C LYS A 44 6.79 -23.43 -23.07
N GLU A 45 5.51 -23.77 -23.09
CA GLU A 45 5.08 -25.17 -23.27
C GLU A 45 4.31 -25.44 -24.57
N CYS A 46 3.86 -24.41 -25.30
CA CYS A 46 3.41 -24.60 -26.68
C CYS A 46 4.60 -24.83 -27.62
N THR A 47 4.75 -26.04 -28.13
CA THR A 47 5.70 -26.36 -29.20
C THR A 47 5.26 -25.72 -30.52
N GLU A 48 6.22 -25.25 -31.32
CA GLU A 48 5.97 -24.46 -32.56
C GLU A 48 5.13 -25.17 -33.63
N ASN A 49 4.91 -26.48 -33.49
CA ASN A 49 4.19 -27.32 -34.46
C ASN A 49 2.81 -27.80 -33.97
N ALA A 50 2.29 -27.28 -32.86
CA ALA A 50 0.96 -27.64 -32.39
C ALA A 50 -0.10 -26.69 -32.99
N GLU A 51 -0.78 -27.15 -34.05
CA GLU A 51 -1.79 -26.38 -34.81
C GLU A 51 -2.95 -25.86 -33.93
N ASN A 52 -3.17 -26.44 -32.76
CA ASN A 52 -4.21 -26.04 -31.80
C ASN A 52 -3.66 -25.66 -30.41
N CYS A 53 -2.51 -24.97 -30.35
CA CYS A 53 -1.91 -24.48 -29.10
C CYS A 53 -1.87 -22.94 -29.04
N VAL A 54 -2.59 -22.40 -28.06
CA VAL A 54 -2.69 -20.98 -27.77
C VAL A 54 -1.80 -20.66 -26.56
N LYS A 55 -0.82 -19.77 -26.77
CA LYS A 55 -0.01 -19.20 -25.70
C LYS A 55 -0.77 -18.06 -25.03
N GLY A 56 -0.47 -17.80 -23.77
CA GLY A 56 -0.97 -16.62 -23.05
C GLY A 56 -1.58 -16.93 -21.70
N LEU A 57 -1.71 -18.19 -21.30
CA LEU A 57 -2.15 -18.52 -19.94
C LEU A 57 -1.08 -18.07 -18.92
N PRO A 58 -1.44 -17.48 -17.78
CA PRO A 58 -0.43 -17.02 -16.82
C PRO A 58 0.29 -18.17 -16.11
N PHE A 59 -0.35 -19.33 -15.96
CA PHE A 59 0.25 -20.53 -15.39
C PHE A 59 -0.53 -21.80 -15.77
N ASN A 60 0.15 -22.95 -15.87
CA ASN A 60 -0.43 -24.18 -16.44
C ASN A 60 -1.25 -25.03 -15.47
N VAL A 61 -1.29 -24.68 -14.19
CA VAL A 61 -2.22 -25.30 -13.23
C VAL A 61 -3.48 -24.46 -13.18
N VAL A 62 -4.53 -24.89 -13.89
CA VAL A 62 -5.82 -24.18 -13.96
C VAL A 62 -6.80 -24.84 -12.98
N SER A 63 -6.99 -24.19 -11.84
CA SER A 63 -7.79 -24.71 -10.72
C SER A 63 -9.25 -24.27 -10.72
N SER A 64 -9.60 -23.22 -11.47
CA SER A 64 -11.00 -22.75 -11.54
C SER A 64 -11.29 -22.12 -12.91
N LEU A 65 -12.49 -22.36 -13.41
CA LEU A 65 -13.02 -21.78 -14.64
C LEU A 65 -14.35 -21.09 -14.34
N LEU A 66 -14.60 -19.96 -14.99
CA LEU A 66 -15.86 -19.22 -14.92
C LEU A 66 -16.10 -18.50 -16.24
N GLU A 67 -17.34 -18.47 -16.72
CA GLU A 67 -17.76 -17.58 -17.79
C GLU A 67 -18.51 -16.39 -17.18
N ASP A 68 -18.17 -15.17 -17.59
CA ASP A 68 -18.91 -13.97 -17.16
C ASP A 68 -20.11 -13.66 -18.06
N ASN A 69 -20.91 -12.66 -17.67
CA ASN A 69 -22.11 -12.25 -18.41
C ASN A 69 -21.81 -11.69 -19.82
N SER A 70 -20.54 -11.38 -20.13
CA SER A 70 -20.11 -10.92 -21.45
C SER A 70 -19.56 -12.05 -22.32
N GLY A 71 -19.53 -13.29 -21.81
CA GLY A 71 -18.97 -14.46 -22.51
C GLY A 71 -17.45 -14.56 -22.42
N ASN A 72 -16.79 -13.79 -21.55
CA ASN A 72 -15.35 -13.93 -21.33
C ASN A 72 -15.09 -15.15 -20.44
N ILE A 73 -13.99 -15.85 -20.72
CA ILE A 73 -13.59 -17.03 -19.94
C ILE A 73 -12.50 -16.64 -18.97
N TRP A 74 -12.82 -16.76 -17.69
CA TRP A 74 -11.92 -16.52 -16.57
C TRP A 74 -11.26 -17.82 -16.17
N MET A 75 -9.94 -17.80 -16.07
CA MET A 75 -9.11 -18.94 -15.71
C MET A 75 -8.31 -18.61 -14.45
N GLY A 76 -8.70 -19.21 -13.33
CA GLY A 76 -7.98 -19.12 -12.07
C GLY A 76 -6.86 -20.13 -12.04
N THR A 77 -5.64 -19.64 -11.83
CA THR A 77 -4.44 -20.47 -11.84
C THR A 77 -3.80 -20.59 -10.46
N TYR A 78 -3.05 -21.68 -10.25
CA TYR A 78 -2.29 -21.89 -9.03
C TYR A 78 -0.88 -21.28 -9.16
N GLY A 79 -0.76 -19.96 -9.00
CA GLY A 79 0.52 -19.25 -8.91
C GLY A 79 0.72 -18.11 -9.90
N GLY A 80 -0.09 -18.03 -10.96
CA GLY A 80 -0.05 -16.96 -11.97
C GLY A 80 -1.16 -15.90 -11.85
N GLY A 81 -2.11 -16.07 -10.92
CA GLY A 81 -3.29 -15.22 -10.81
C GLY A 81 -4.41 -15.66 -11.76
N LEU A 82 -5.11 -14.69 -12.35
CA LEU A 82 -6.19 -14.90 -13.30
C LEU A 82 -5.71 -14.57 -14.72
N GLY A 83 -6.07 -15.43 -15.68
CA GLY A 83 -6.10 -15.09 -17.09
C GLY A 83 -7.55 -14.96 -17.55
N VAL A 84 -7.91 -13.82 -18.15
CA VAL A 84 -9.24 -13.58 -18.71
C VAL A 84 -9.13 -13.55 -20.22
N LEU A 85 -9.81 -14.49 -20.88
CA LEU A 85 -9.90 -14.59 -22.32
C LEU A 85 -11.11 -13.79 -22.82
N ILE A 86 -10.87 -12.68 -23.51
CA ILE A 86 -11.93 -11.75 -23.91
C ILE A 86 -12.67 -12.28 -25.13
N ASN A 87 -13.99 -12.50 -24.97
CA ASN A 87 -14.92 -12.91 -26.02
C ASN A 87 -14.41 -14.09 -26.88
N ASN A 88 -13.68 -15.03 -26.25
CA ASN A 88 -13.18 -16.39 -26.60
C ASN A 88 -13.15 -16.88 -28.08
N LYS A 89 -13.15 -15.97 -29.04
CA LYS A 89 -13.10 -16.15 -30.50
C LYS A 89 -11.75 -15.67 -30.99
N GLU A 90 -11.25 -16.30 -32.04
CA GLU A 90 -10.06 -15.82 -32.72
C GLU A 90 -10.31 -14.44 -33.33
N VAL A 91 -9.44 -13.49 -32.97
CA VAL A 91 -9.44 -12.12 -33.46
C VAL A 91 -8.77 -12.10 -34.83
N ASP A 92 -9.45 -11.58 -35.86
CA ASP A 92 -8.81 -11.28 -37.14
C ASP A 92 -7.86 -10.08 -36.94
N ASN A 93 -6.55 -10.33 -37.04
CA ASN A 93 -5.47 -9.36 -36.83
C ASN A 93 -5.53 -8.11 -37.74
N ARG A 94 -6.49 -7.99 -38.65
CA ARG A 94 -6.69 -6.81 -39.50
C ARG A 94 -7.34 -5.62 -38.79
N GLN A 95 -7.89 -5.79 -37.58
CA GLN A 95 -8.71 -4.77 -36.92
C GLN A 95 -8.34 -4.65 -35.43
N LYS A 96 -7.26 -3.94 -35.09
CA LYS A 96 -7.08 -3.06 -33.90
C LYS A 96 -5.61 -2.91 -33.51
N GLY A 97 -5.19 -1.68 -33.24
CA GLY A 97 -3.95 -1.37 -32.53
C GLY A 97 -4.25 -1.03 -31.07
N GLY A 98 -3.67 -1.76 -30.13
CA GLY A 98 -3.63 -1.36 -28.71
C GLY A 98 -4.08 -2.40 -27.66
N GLN A 99 -4.45 -3.62 -28.04
CA GLN A 99 -4.78 -4.71 -27.10
C GLN A 99 -3.69 -5.79 -27.11
N ASN A 100 -3.43 -6.43 -25.96
CA ASN A 100 -2.46 -7.53 -25.83
C ASN A 100 -3.04 -8.81 -26.46
N THR A 101 -2.93 -8.92 -27.78
CA THR A 101 -3.32 -10.12 -28.53
C THR A 101 -2.16 -11.11 -28.55
N ILE A 102 -2.36 -12.32 -28.04
CA ILE A 102 -1.41 -13.44 -28.12
C ILE A 102 -2.09 -14.56 -28.91
N ASN A 103 -1.44 -15.01 -30.00
CA ASN A 103 -1.96 -16.04 -30.89
C ASN A 103 -3.42 -15.78 -31.35
N ASN A 104 -3.78 -14.53 -31.66
CA ASN A 104 -5.12 -14.08 -32.06
C ASN A 104 -6.16 -14.08 -30.93
N TYR A 105 -5.76 -14.25 -29.67
CA TYR A 105 -6.65 -14.12 -28.52
C TYR A 105 -6.30 -12.89 -27.70
N GLU A 106 -7.31 -12.15 -27.27
CA GLU A 106 -7.12 -11.02 -26.35
C GLU A 106 -7.16 -11.52 -24.90
N TRP A 107 -6.13 -11.15 -24.13
CA TRP A 107 -5.97 -11.55 -22.73
C TRP A 107 -5.90 -10.36 -21.79
N ILE A 108 -6.49 -10.54 -20.61
CA ILE A 108 -6.29 -9.67 -19.46
C ILE A 108 -5.70 -10.50 -18.32
N TYR A 109 -4.67 -9.96 -17.67
CA TYR A 109 -3.98 -10.60 -16.56
C TYR A 109 -4.30 -9.85 -15.27
N ILE A 110 -4.70 -10.59 -14.25
CA ILE A 110 -4.95 -10.02 -12.93
C ILE A 110 -4.15 -10.82 -11.91
N ASN A 111 -3.22 -10.16 -11.25
CA ASN A 111 -2.31 -10.75 -10.27
C ASN A 111 -2.18 -9.84 -9.02
N THR A 112 -1.25 -10.14 -8.12
CA THR A 112 -1.00 -9.36 -6.90
C THR A 112 -0.64 -7.89 -7.15
N GLU A 113 -0.03 -7.56 -8.29
CA GLU A 113 0.27 -6.18 -8.67
C GLU A 113 -0.99 -5.38 -9.01
N ASN A 114 -2.06 -6.07 -9.46
CA ASN A 114 -3.37 -5.48 -9.72
C ASN A 114 -4.25 -5.39 -8.47
N GLY A 115 -3.80 -5.93 -7.32
CA GLY A 115 -4.53 -5.86 -6.05
C GLY A 115 -5.13 -7.18 -5.59
N LEU A 116 -4.89 -8.32 -6.26
CA LEU A 116 -5.22 -9.63 -5.70
C LEU A 116 -4.41 -9.89 -4.43
N ASN A 117 -5.04 -10.52 -3.45
CA ASN A 117 -4.38 -10.96 -2.22
C ASN A 117 -3.38 -12.11 -2.43
N SER A 118 -3.52 -12.89 -3.51
CA SER A 118 -2.59 -13.95 -3.90
C SER A 118 -2.77 -14.35 -5.37
N ASN A 119 -1.70 -14.87 -5.98
CA ASN A 119 -1.70 -15.43 -7.32
C ASN A 119 -2.21 -16.89 -7.38
N SER A 120 -2.56 -17.50 -6.25
CA SER A 120 -3.18 -18.82 -6.21
C SER A 120 -4.70 -18.68 -6.14
N VAL A 121 -5.37 -18.71 -7.29
CA VAL A 121 -6.83 -18.58 -7.40
C VAL A 121 -7.46 -19.95 -7.60
N VAL A 122 -8.27 -20.38 -6.64
CA VAL A 122 -8.75 -21.77 -6.55
C VAL A 122 -10.26 -21.91 -6.71
N SER A 123 -11.02 -20.83 -6.56
CA SER A 123 -12.46 -20.82 -6.81
C SER A 123 -12.89 -19.45 -7.33
N MET A 124 -13.95 -19.43 -8.13
CA MET A 124 -14.53 -18.19 -8.65
C MET A 124 -16.05 -18.30 -8.72
N ILE A 125 -16.74 -17.18 -8.57
CA ILE A 125 -18.20 -17.10 -8.72
C ILE A 125 -18.65 -15.70 -9.12
N LEU A 126 -19.79 -15.58 -9.81
CA LEU A 126 -20.42 -14.29 -10.10
C LEU A 126 -21.37 -13.85 -8.98
N ASP A 127 -21.32 -12.56 -8.64
CA ASP A 127 -22.37 -11.93 -7.84
C ASP A 127 -23.63 -11.62 -8.69
N ASN A 128 -24.57 -10.84 -8.14
CA ASN A 128 -25.81 -10.46 -8.85
C ASN A 128 -25.62 -9.30 -9.82
N GLU A 129 -24.54 -8.53 -9.67
CA GLU A 129 -24.19 -7.41 -10.55
C GLU A 129 -23.35 -7.88 -11.75
N GLY A 130 -22.88 -9.13 -11.73
CA GLY A 130 -22.03 -9.70 -12.76
C GLY A 130 -20.54 -9.48 -12.50
N ASN A 131 -20.15 -9.14 -11.27
CA ASN A 131 -18.75 -9.06 -10.88
C ASN A 131 -18.24 -10.43 -10.47
N VAL A 132 -16.95 -10.66 -10.71
CA VAL A 132 -16.29 -11.92 -10.38
C VAL A 132 -15.75 -11.84 -8.96
N TRP A 133 -16.02 -12.85 -8.16
CA TRP A 133 -15.43 -13.04 -6.84
C TRP A 133 -14.50 -14.24 -6.86
N ALA A 134 -13.21 -13.98 -6.65
CA ALA A 134 -12.16 -14.98 -6.65
C ALA A 134 -11.79 -15.38 -5.21
N GLY A 135 -11.86 -16.67 -4.90
CA GLY A 135 -11.30 -17.26 -3.70
C GLY A 135 -9.84 -17.63 -3.91
N THR A 136 -8.97 -17.13 -3.04
CA THR A 136 -7.52 -17.38 -3.08
C THR A 136 -7.02 -17.99 -1.78
N ASN A 137 -5.75 -18.38 -1.73
CA ASN A 137 -5.14 -18.88 -0.50
C ASN A 137 -4.95 -17.76 0.58
N ARG A 138 -5.20 -16.48 0.28
CA ARG A 138 -5.05 -15.37 1.25
C ARG A 138 -6.34 -14.59 1.51
N GLY A 139 -7.50 -15.15 1.15
CA GLY A 139 -8.81 -14.50 1.30
C GLY A 139 -9.62 -14.55 0.03
N ILE A 140 -10.49 -13.56 -0.16
CA ILE A 140 -11.30 -13.40 -1.36
C ILE A 140 -11.04 -12.05 -2.02
N ALA A 141 -11.30 -11.93 -3.32
CA ALA A 141 -11.20 -10.68 -4.05
C ALA A 141 -12.43 -10.48 -4.93
N LYS A 142 -13.02 -9.28 -4.90
CA LYS A 142 -14.00 -8.83 -5.89
C LYS A 142 -13.24 -8.21 -7.06
N ILE A 143 -13.62 -8.57 -8.27
CA ILE A 143 -13.14 -7.97 -9.51
C ILE A 143 -14.36 -7.43 -10.26
N GLU A 144 -14.38 -6.12 -10.47
CA GLU A 144 -15.40 -5.47 -11.30
C GLU A 144 -15.18 -5.85 -12.77
N THR A 145 -16.20 -6.40 -13.45
CA THR A 145 -16.03 -6.89 -14.84
C THR A 145 -15.97 -5.78 -15.87
N ALA A 146 -16.40 -4.56 -15.53
CA ALA A 146 -16.40 -3.42 -16.44
C ALA A 146 -14.99 -2.86 -16.72
N ASP A 147 -14.12 -2.84 -15.70
CA ASP A 147 -12.81 -2.19 -15.75
C ASP A 147 -11.69 -2.97 -15.04
N TYR A 148 -12.00 -4.19 -14.58
CA TYR A 148 -11.06 -5.12 -13.92
C TYR A 148 -10.42 -4.57 -12.63
N GLN A 149 -11.06 -3.60 -11.98
CA GLN A 149 -10.60 -3.12 -10.68
C GLN A 149 -10.75 -4.21 -9.62
N VAL A 150 -9.68 -4.42 -8.85
CA VAL A 150 -9.61 -5.49 -7.85
C VAL A 150 -9.72 -4.91 -6.46
N ARG A 151 -10.59 -5.52 -5.66
CA ARG A 151 -10.74 -5.25 -4.24
C ARG A 151 -10.63 -6.53 -3.43
N SER A 152 -9.54 -6.66 -2.69
CA SER A 152 -9.24 -7.84 -1.88
C SER A 152 -9.73 -7.70 -0.43
N TYR A 153 -10.23 -8.81 0.11
CA TYR A 153 -10.70 -8.96 1.49
C TYR A 153 -9.93 -10.11 2.16
N GLY A 154 -9.04 -9.73 3.07
CA GLY A 154 -8.27 -10.63 3.91
C GLY A 154 -8.67 -10.49 5.37
N LYS A 155 -7.74 -10.86 6.25
CA LYS A 155 -7.97 -10.90 7.70
C LYS A 155 -8.42 -9.54 8.28
N LEU A 156 -7.86 -8.45 7.77
CA LEU A 156 -8.16 -7.09 8.24
C LEU A 156 -9.56 -6.63 7.85
N GLU A 157 -10.07 -7.09 6.70
CA GLU A 157 -11.43 -6.81 6.22
C GLU A 157 -12.47 -7.75 6.84
N GLY A 158 -12.05 -8.67 7.71
CA GLY A 158 -12.93 -9.59 8.42
C GLY A 158 -13.01 -10.99 7.82
N PHE A 159 -12.23 -11.33 6.78
CA PHE A 159 -12.12 -12.71 6.31
C PHE A 159 -11.55 -13.59 7.42
N ARG A 160 -12.29 -14.64 7.81
CA ARG A 160 -11.93 -15.51 8.93
C ARG A 160 -11.27 -16.83 8.52
N GLY A 161 -11.36 -17.19 7.25
CA GLY A 161 -10.80 -18.44 6.76
C GLY A 161 -9.28 -18.43 6.65
N ILE A 162 -8.72 -19.63 6.53
CA ILE A 162 -7.37 -19.88 6.07
C ILE A 162 -7.53 -20.59 4.74
N GLU A 163 -7.08 -19.95 3.66
CA GLU A 163 -7.07 -20.50 2.29
C GLU A 163 -8.44 -20.93 1.76
N CYS A 164 -8.91 -20.34 0.66
CA CYS A 164 -10.08 -20.90 -0.02
C CYS A 164 -9.76 -22.29 -0.56
N ASN A 165 -10.77 -23.14 -0.68
CA ASN A 165 -10.64 -24.47 -1.29
C ASN A 165 -11.08 -24.44 -2.76
N THR A 166 -10.56 -25.39 -3.53
CA THR A 166 -10.95 -25.59 -4.94
C THR A 166 -12.43 -25.92 -5.05
N ASN A 167 -13.11 -25.30 -6.02
CA ASN A 167 -14.56 -25.49 -6.28
C ASN A 167 -15.47 -25.26 -5.05
N ALA A 168 -15.00 -24.51 -4.05
CA ALA A 168 -15.72 -24.27 -2.82
C ALA A 168 -16.35 -22.86 -2.77
N ALA A 169 -16.92 -22.40 -3.90
CA ALA A 169 -17.67 -21.14 -3.97
C ALA A 169 -19.14 -21.40 -4.34
N PHE A 170 -20.06 -20.75 -3.64
CA PHE A 170 -21.50 -20.91 -3.88
C PHE A 170 -22.27 -19.61 -3.64
N LYS A 171 -23.25 -19.31 -4.51
CA LYS A 171 -24.14 -18.15 -4.37
C LYS A 171 -25.52 -18.64 -3.96
N ASP A 172 -26.03 -18.17 -2.82
CA ASP A 172 -27.37 -18.50 -2.36
C ASP A 172 -28.47 -17.67 -3.04
N ARG A 173 -29.73 -18.04 -2.82
CA ARG A 173 -30.90 -17.37 -3.43
C ARG A 173 -31.07 -15.91 -3.00
N ALA A 174 -30.46 -15.52 -1.89
CA ALA A 174 -30.49 -14.15 -1.39
C ALA A 174 -29.28 -13.33 -1.88
N GLY A 175 -28.46 -13.89 -2.80
CA GLY A 175 -27.29 -13.21 -3.35
C GLY A 175 -26.06 -13.23 -2.45
N ASN A 176 -26.07 -13.94 -1.32
CA ASN A 176 -24.86 -14.06 -0.52
C ASN A 176 -23.91 -15.07 -1.16
N LEU A 177 -22.63 -14.77 -1.07
CA LEU A 177 -21.54 -15.61 -1.55
C LEU A 177 -20.95 -16.38 -0.38
N TRP A 178 -20.72 -17.67 -0.59
CA TRP A 178 -20.18 -18.60 0.39
C TRP A 178 -18.88 -19.18 -0.15
N PHE A 179 -17.82 -19.07 0.64
CA PHE A 179 -16.50 -19.62 0.33
C PHE A 179 -16.08 -20.62 1.40
N GLY A 180 -15.91 -21.87 1.01
CA GLY A 180 -15.32 -22.91 1.85
C GLY A 180 -13.81 -22.70 1.96
N THR A 181 -13.30 -22.75 3.19
CA THR A 181 -11.88 -22.57 3.50
C THR A 181 -11.34 -23.81 4.20
N ALA A 182 -10.02 -23.93 4.34
CA ALA A 182 -9.41 -25.12 4.95
C ALA A 182 -9.93 -25.43 6.36
N ASN A 183 -10.40 -24.41 7.09
CA ASN A 183 -10.83 -24.51 8.48
C ASN A 183 -12.28 -24.11 8.76
N LEU A 184 -12.95 -23.37 7.87
CA LEU A 184 -14.24 -22.71 8.13
C LEU A 184 -15.05 -22.53 6.83
N LEU A 185 -16.25 -21.98 6.98
CA LEU A 185 -17.07 -21.48 5.89
C LEU A 185 -17.23 -19.96 6.06
N THR A 186 -16.88 -19.17 5.04
CA THR A 186 -17.01 -17.71 5.06
C THR A 186 -18.21 -17.28 4.22
N LYS A 187 -19.13 -16.51 4.82
CA LYS A 187 -20.22 -15.85 4.12
C LYS A 187 -19.87 -14.39 3.85
N CYS A 188 -20.01 -13.95 2.60
CA CYS A 188 -19.89 -12.57 2.17
C CYS A 188 -21.23 -12.10 1.59
N ASN A 189 -21.65 -10.88 1.91
CA ASN A 189 -22.81 -10.25 1.29
C ASN A 189 -22.31 -9.03 0.49
N PRO A 190 -22.31 -9.12 -0.86
CA PRO A 190 -21.85 -8.02 -1.73
C PRO A 190 -22.65 -6.72 -1.57
N GLU A 191 -23.97 -6.81 -1.36
CA GLU A 191 -24.87 -5.65 -1.25
C GLU A 191 -24.64 -4.84 0.03
N LEU A 192 -24.09 -5.47 1.07
CA LEU A 192 -23.77 -4.80 2.34
C LEU A 192 -22.35 -4.23 2.37
N ASN A 193 -21.61 -4.27 1.26
CA ASN A 193 -20.26 -3.75 1.20
C ASN A 193 -20.25 -2.23 1.41
N ARG A 194 -19.42 -1.76 2.34
CA ARG A 194 -19.28 -0.33 2.66
C ARG A 194 -17.87 0.13 2.34
N ILE A 195 -17.76 1.12 1.46
CA ILE A 195 -16.50 1.80 1.15
C ILE A 195 -16.16 2.75 2.29
N ASN A 196 -14.89 2.83 2.68
CA ASN A 196 -14.41 3.85 3.61
C ASN A 196 -14.13 5.17 2.89
N ASP A 197 -15.11 6.06 2.85
CA ASP A 197 -14.98 7.40 2.27
C ASP A 197 -14.47 8.45 3.27
N VAL A 198 -14.17 8.04 4.51
CA VAL A 198 -13.74 8.95 5.57
C VAL A 198 -12.23 9.20 5.49
N GLU A 199 -11.86 10.47 5.34
CA GLU A 199 -10.46 10.89 5.37
C GLU A 199 -9.83 10.65 6.76
N PRO A 200 -8.59 10.15 6.82
CA PRO A 200 -7.90 10.00 8.09
C PRO A 200 -7.55 11.35 8.72
N GLN A 201 -7.72 11.47 10.03
CA GLN A 201 -7.17 12.62 10.76
C GLN A 201 -5.68 12.40 11.00
N THR A 202 -4.85 13.35 10.55
CA THR A 202 -3.39 13.23 10.64
C THR A 202 -2.84 14.13 11.76
N TYR A 203 -1.87 13.63 12.53
CA TYR A 203 -1.25 14.38 13.62
C TYR A 203 0.26 14.17 13.58
N ILE A 204 1.01 15.25 13.80
CA ILE A 204 2.43 15.17 14.15
C ILE A 204 2.47 14.98 15.66
N THR A 205 3.12 13.92 16.09
CA THR A 205 3.05 13.39 17.45
C THR A 205 4.35 13.54 18.22
N GLY A 206 5.48 13.68 17.53
CA GLY A 206 6.78 13.78 18.16
C GLY A 206 7.84 14.35 17.24
N ILE A 207 8.87 14.93 17.85
CA ILE A 207 10.08 15.41 17.20
C ILE A 207 11.26 14.87 18.00
N LYS A 208 12.13 14.12 17.31
CA LYS A 208 13.40 13.63 17.86
C LYS A 208 14.55 14.43 17.28
N LEU A 209 15.57 14.64 18.09
CA LEU A 209 16.85 15.19 17.66
C LEU A 209 17.89 14.08 17.72
N PHE A 210 18.69 13.93 16.66
CA PHE A 210 19.74 12.91 16.55
C PHE A 210 19.24 11.49 16.85
N LEU A 211 18.04 11.16 16.37
CA LEU A 211 17.36 9.87 16.56
C LEU A 211 17.03 9.54 18.03
N LYS A 212 17.12 10.52 18.94
CA LYS A 212 16.80 10.36 20.36
C LYS A 212 15.50 11.08 20.72
N GLU A 213 14.68 10.44 21.53
CA GLU A 213 13.50 11.09 22.13
C GLU A 213 13.91 12.36 22.85
N THR A 214 13.23 13.47 22.56
CA THR A 214 13.54 14.78 23.13
C THR A 214 12.45 15.15 24.12
N ASP A 215 12.82 15.24 25.41
CA ASP A 215 11.90 15.68 26.45
C ASP A 215 11.78 17.22 26.44
N TRP A 216 10.76 17.70 25.73
CA TRP A 216 10.48 19.13 25.60
C TRP A 216 9.93 19.77 26.88
N LEU A 217 9.51 18.98 27.88
CA LEU A 217 9.00 19.47 29.17
C LEU A 217 10.14 19.86 30.12
N ASP A 218 11.21 19.06 30.16
CA ASP A 218 12.32 19.26 31.11
C ASP A 218 13.22 20.45 30.72
N ASN A 219 13.32 20.78 29.44
CA ASN A 219 14.08 21.93 28.93
C ASN A 219 13.58 23.32 29.40
N ARG A 220 12.42 23.40 30.07
CA ARG A 220 11.97 24.64 30.74
C ARG A 220 12.42 24.76 32.19
N ARG A 221 12.95 23.70 32.80
CA ARG A 221 13.44 23.78 34.17
C ARG A 221 14.73 24.58 34.17
N THR A 222 14.59 25.89 34.31
CA THR A 222 15.68 26.70 34.86
C THR A 222 16.09 26.06 36.19
N PRO A 223 17.39 25.93 36.48
CA PRO A 223 17.81 25.59 37.84
C PRO A 223 17.32 26.73 38.74
N MET A 224 16.20 26.52 39.42
CA MET A 224 15.75 27.39 40.50
C MET A 224 16.85 27.34 41.56
N SER A 225 17.36 28.51 41.99
CA SER A 225 18.36 28.55 43.05
C SER A 225 17.81 27.83 44.28
N ASP A 226 18.62 27.00 44.93
CA ASP A 226 18.22 26.12 46.04
C ASP A 226 17.58 26.83 47.24
N ASN A 227 17.56 28.16 47.24
CA ASN A 227 17.05 28.99 48.33
C ASN A 227 15.53 29.22 48.31
N ASP A 228 14.82 28.92 47.21
CA ASP A 228 13.38 29.23 47.08
C ASP A 228 12.45 28.00 47.05
N ALA A 229 12.96 26.77 47.25
CA ALA A 229 12.15 25.56 47.24
C ALA A 229 11.62 25.20 48.64
N THR A 230 10.29 25.14 48.79
CA THR A 230 9.63 24.62 50.00
C THR A 230 9.79 23.11 50.13
N GLU A 231 9.79 22.61 51.38
CA GLU A 231 10.08 21.21 51.74
C GLU A 231 9.21 20.19 50.98
N SER A 232 7.96 20.53 50.66
CA SER A 232 7.05 19.68 49.87
C SER A 232 7.43 19.52 48.39
N GLN A 233 8.34 20.36 47.87
CA GLN A 233 8.88 20.25 46.51
C GLN A 233 10.19 19.44 46.44
N ARG A 234 10.76 19.04 47.59
CA ARG A 234 11.97 18.21 47.65
C ARG A 234 11.66 16.72 47.51
N ASP A 235 10.51 16.24 48.00
CA ASP A 235 10.15 14.81 47.96
C ASP A 235 9.74 14.27 46.58
N ILE A 236 9.45 15.15 45.60
CA ILE A 236 9.21 14.76 44.20
C ILE A 236 10.54 14.60 43.42
N ARG A 237 11.70 14.92 44.02
CA ARG A 237 13.02 14.89 43.36
C ARG A 237 13.70 13.51 43.36
N HIS A 238 13.12 12.47 43.98
CA HIS A 238 13.71 11.12 44.02
C HIS A 238 13.40 10.24 42.79
N GLY A 239 13.49 10.82 41.61
CA GLY A 239 13.80 10.06 40.40
C GLY A 239 15.14 10.57 39.90
N ASN A 240 16.18 9.75 39.93
CA ASN A 240 17.46 10.05 39.28
C ASN A 240 17.20 10.35 37.79
N LYS A 241 17.01 11.62 37.45
CA LYS A 241 16.96 12.10 36.08
C LYS A 241 18.18 12.99 35.89
N GLU A 242 19.04 12.56 34.98
CA GLU A 242 20.20 13.32 34.55
C GLU A 242 19.76 14.73 34.11
N PRO A 243 20.55 15.79 34.37
CA PRO A 243 20.25 17.12 33.86
C PRO A 243 20.10 17.07 32.32
N PRO A 244 19.29 17.95 31.71
CA PRO A 244 19.22 18.04 30.26
C PRO A 244 20.64 18.14 29.71
N SER A 245 20.97 17.33 28.69
CA SER A 245 22.29 17.39 28.07
C SER A 245 22.58 18.83 27.64
N GLU A 246 23.82 19.31 27.80
CA GLU A 246 24.23 20.69 27.46
C GLU A 246 23.78 21.11 26.03
N GLN A 247 23.59 20.13 25.14
CA GLN A 247 23.09 20.28 23.78
C GLN A 247 21.66 20.83 23.67
N LEU A 248 20.82 20.65 24.69
CA LEU A 248 19.42 21.08 24.67
C LEU A 248 19.22 22.51 25.18
N ALA A 249 20.17 23.07 25.93
CA ALA A 249 20.07 24.39 26.56
C ALA A 249 20.09 25.56 25.54
N SER A 250 20.59 25.32 24.33
CA SER A 250 20.68 26.31 23.26
C SER A 250 19.43 26.37 22.36
N ILE A 251 18.49 25.44 22.53
CA ILE A 251 17.26 25.34 21.74
C ILE A 251 16.21 26.33 22.27
N LYS A 252 15.56 27.07 21.38
CA LYS A 252 14.54 28.08 21.72
C LYS A 252 13.17 27.68 21.22
N TYR A 253 12.14 27.90 22.04
CA TYR A 253 10.74 27.70 21.69
C TYR A 253 9.85 28.47 22.69
N ASP A 254 8.69 28.93 22.25
CA ASP A 254 7.81 29.81 23.04
C ASP A 254 6.87 29.05 23.98
N GLY A 255 6.61 27.80 23.66
CA GLY A 255 5.49 27.07 24.23
C GLY A 255 5.54 25.59 23.91
N LEU A 256 4.66 24.80 24.53
CA LEU A 256 4.40 23.42 24.11
C LEU A 256 2.94 23.34 23.67
N SER A 257 2.68 22.59 22.61
CA SER A 257 1.33 22.31 22.16
C SER A 257 0.58 21.47 23.20
N MET A 258 -0.72 21.70 23.32
CA MET A 258 -1.55 21.12 24.39
C MET A 258 -1.59 19.59 24.38
N TRP A 259 -1.65 18.96 23.20
CA TRP A 259 -1.94 17.53 23.07
C TRP A 259 -0.70 16.66 22.89
N HIS A 260 0.29 17.14 22.14
CA HIS A 260 1.48 16.35 21.77
C HIS A 260 2.77 16.93 22.36
N HIS A 261 2.68 17.98 23.18
CA HIS A 261 3.83 18.67 23.77
C HIS A 261 4.92 19.05 22.76
N LEU A 262 4.52 19.39 21.54
CA LEU A 262 5.45 19.84 20.51
C LEU A 262 5.86 21.29 20.79
N PRO A 263 7.15 21.65 20.64
CA PRO A 263 7.61 23.02 20.83
C PRO A 263 6.97 23.97 19.81
N ILE A 264 6.45 25.10 20.30
CA ILE A 264 5.85 26.16 19.47
C ILE A 264 6.94 27.15 19.10
N ASN A 265 7.00 27.57 17.82
CA ASN A 265 8.04 28.45 17.29
C ASN A 265 9.46 27.92 17.57
N LEU A 266 9.66 26.63 17.29
CA LEU A 266 10.93 25.96 17.52
C LEU A 266 12.03 26.58 16.65
N SER A 267 13.12 26.95 17.32
CA SER A 267 14.33 27.46 16.70
C SER A 267 15.53 26.64 17.19
N LEU A 268 16.12 25.92 16.26
CA LEU A 268 17.25 25.01 16.48
C LEU A 268 18.56 25.70 16.09
N PRO A 269 19.62 25.54 16.89
CA PRO A 269 20.97 25.87 16.46
C PRO A 269 21.42 25.02 15.26
N TYR A 270 22.40 25.51 14.49
CA TYR A 270 22.93 24.83 13.30
C TYR A 270 23.48 23.41 13.57
N ASP A 271 23.89 23.11 14.80
CA ASP A 271 24.40 21.82 15.26
C ASP A 271 23.31 20.90 15.84
N GLN A 272 22.04 21.34 15.84
CA GLN A 272 20.85 20.56 16.20
C GLN A 272 19.96 20.32 14.97
N ASN A 273 20.55 19.84 13.88
CA ASN A 273 19.92 19.82 12.56
C ASN A 273 19.61 18.42 12.01
N HIS A 274 19.72 17.37 12.83
CA HIS A 274 19.29 16.02 12.50
C HIS A 274 17.95 15.75 13.16
N ILE A 275 16.86 15.83 12.38
CA ILE A 275 15.50 15.89 12.92
C ILE A 275 14.68 14.70 12.41
N THR A 276 14.01 14.01 13.32
CA THR A 276 13.00 13.00 12.97
C THR A 276 11.62 13.50 13.35
N PHE A 277 10.68 13.45 12.41
CA PHE A 277 9.27 13.70 12.66
C PHE A 277 8.55 12.38 12.86
N GLN A 278 7.74 12.29 13.91
CA GLN A 278 6.82 11.19 14.15
C GLN A 278 5.40 11.66 13.92
N PHE A 279 4.60 10.86 13.24
CA PHE A 279 3.24 11.22 12.85
C PHE A 279 2.33 10.00 12.83
N ASN A 280 1.03 10.25 12.97
CA ASN A 280 0.03 9.20 12.98
C ASN A 280 -1.25 9.68 12.28
N GLY A 281 -1.88 8.77 11.55
CA GLY A 281 -3.13 8.96 10.83
C GLY A 281 -4.19 8.06 11.42
N ILE A 282 -5.32 8.63 11.79
CA ILE A 282 -6.40 7.92 12.46
C ILE A 282 -7.46 7.55 11.42
N SER A 283 -7.54 6.25 11.11
CA SER A 283 -8.65 5.63 10.39
C SER A 283 -9.30 4.60 11.31
N LEU A 284 -10.61 4.69 11.52
CA LEU A 284 -11.31 3.83 12.49
C LEU A 284 -11.69 2.46 11.94
N LYS A 285 -11.70 2.28 10.61
CA LYS A 285 -12.12 1.03 9.97
C LYS A 285 -10.99 0.00 9.93
N ILE A 286 -9.85 0.37 9.34
CA ILE A 286 -8.65 -0.46 9.23
C ILE A 286 -7.40 0.40 9.51
N PRO A 287 -7.05 0.66 10.78
CA PRO A 287 -5.89 1.49 11.15
C PRO A 287 -4.54 0.98 10.61
N GLU A 288 -4.41 -0.32 10.38
CA GLU A 288 -3.18 -0.97 9.92
C GLU A 288 -2.85 -0.66 8.46
N LYS A 289 -3.85 -0.26 7.65
CA LYS A 289 -3.69 0.07 6.23
C LYS A 289 -3.48 1.55 5.95
N VAL A 290 -3.34 2.37 7.00
CA VAL A 290 -3.06 3.80 6.85
C VAL A 290 -1.67 3.99 6.26
N ARG A 291 -1.59 4.76 5.17
CA ARG A 291 -0.33 5.15 4.53
C ARG A 291 -0.15 6.65 4.53
N TYR A 292 1.08 7.09 4.41
CA TYR A 292 1.51 8.47 4.58
C TYR A 292 2.29 8.97 3.37
N THR A 293 2.20 10.27 3.14
CA THR A 293 3.13 11.03 2.31
C THR A 293 3.50 12.31 3.05
N TRP A 294 4.74 12.76 2.89
CA TRP A 294 5.24 13.96 3.55
C TRP A 294 6.09 14.80 2.62
N ILE A 295 6.29 16.06 3.02
CA ILE A 295 7.19 17.00 2.36
C ILE A 295 7.73 17.98 3.40
N LEU A 296 9.00 18.36 3.28
CA LEU A 296 9.61 19.44 4.04
C LEU A 296 9.80 20.64 3.12
N GLU A 297 8.88 21.60 3.19
CA GLU A 297 9.01 22.85 2.45
C GLU A 297 10.25 23.61 2.92
N GLY A 298 11.02 24.13 1.96
CA GLY A 298 12.36 24.69 2.19
C GLY A 298 13.50 23.69 1.94
N TYR A 299 13.19 22.40 1.75
CA TYR A 299 14.19 21.36 1.47
C TYR A 299 13.79 20.43 0.29
N ASP A 300 12.60 19.86 0.34
CA ASP A 300 12.11 18.91 -0.66
C ASP A 300 11.53 19.61 -1.89
N LYS A 301 11.66 18.97 -3.06
CA LYS A 301 11.08 19.45 -4.33
C LYS A 301 9.69 18.91 -4.63
N ALA A 302 9.34 17.75 -4.05
CA ALA A 302 8.09 17.05 -4.27
C ALA A 302 7.72 16.23 -3.04
N TRP A 303 6.46 15.82 -2.97
CA TRP A 303 5.97 14.90 -1.94
C TRP A 303 6.67 13.54 -2.02
N SER A 304 6.86 12.91 -0.87
CA SER A 304 7.40 11.56 -0.78
C SER A 304 6.47 10.54 -1.46
N PRO A 305 7.00 9.40 -1.94
CA PRO A 305 6.14 8.26 -2.29
C PRO A 305 5.32 7.82 -1.07
N SER A 306 4.20 7.15 -1.32
CA SER A 306 3.35 6.57 -0.28
C SER A 306 4.14 5.55 0.55
N SER A 307 4.06 5.65 1.88
CA SER A 307 4.76 4.76 2.80
C SER A 307 3.90 4.38 4.02
N GLU A 308 4.14 3.21 4.60
CA GLU A 308 3.50 2.78 5.86
C GLU A 308 4.27 3.26 7.11
N LYS A 309 5.46 3.85 6.92
CA LYS A 309 6.28 4.35 8.02
C LYS A 309 5.62 5.55 8.70
N ARG A 310 5.66 5.57 10.03
CA ARG A 310 5.10 6.60 10.90
C ARG A 310 6.14 7.61 11.40
N GLU A 311 7.35 7.51 10.90
CA GLU A 311 8.41 8.46 11.18
C GLU A 311 9.33 8.63 9.98
N PHE A 312 9.89 9.83 9.85
CA PHE A 312 10.87 10.14 8.82
C PHE A 312 11.94 11.09 9.34
N THR A 313 13.17 10.87 8.90
CA THR A 313 14.35 11.60 9.38
C THR A 313 14.96 12.44 8.26
N TYR A 314 15.16 13.73 8.53
CA TYR A 314 15.96 14.63 7.73
C TYR A 314 17.35 14.78 8.37
N PRO A 315 18.40 14.21 7.75
CA PRO A 315 19.75 14.34 8.26
C PRO A 315 20.35 15.70 7.86
N ASN A 316 21.05 16.35 8.81
CA ASN A 316 21.93 17.48 8.58
C ASN A 316 21.29 18.63 7.79
N LEU A 317 20.13 19.11 8.24
CA LEU A 317 19.45 20.23 7.59
C LEU A 317 20.33 21.49 7.60
N PRO A 318 20.44 22.21 6.46
CA PRO A 318 21.13 23.48 6.45
C PRO A 318 20.35 24.53 7.27
N PRO A 319 20.97 25.68 7.59
CA PRO A 319 20.25 26.80 8.15
C PRO A 319 19.13 27.28 7.21
N GLY A 320 17.96 27.56 7.75
CA GLY A 320 16.78 27.95 6.97
C GLY A 320 15.48 27.86 7.76
N GLU A 321 14.40 28.27 7.11
CA GLU A 321 13.04 28.13 7.61
C GLU A 321 12.37 26.96 6.91
N TYR A 322 11.69 26.13 7.70
CA TYR A 322 11.12 24.88 7.21
C TYR A 322 9.68 24.71 7.66
N THR A 323 8.87 24.07 6.82
CA THR A 323 7.54 23.58 7.19
C THR A 323 7.39 22.14 6.78
N PHE A 324 7.36 21.25 7.78
CA PHE A 324 7.06 19.85 7.57
C PHE A 324 5.55 19.70 7.37
N LYS A 325 5.14 18.97 6.33
CA LYS A 325 3.74 18.65 6.05
C LYS A 325 3.59 17.15 5.87
N VAL A 326 2.54 16.59 6.44
CA VAL A 326 2.21 15.16 6.30
C VAL A 326 0.73 14.97 6.00
N LYS A 327 0.45 14.04 5.09
CA LYS A 327 -0.88 13.56 4.74
C LYS A 327 -0.96 12.06 4.98
N ALA A 328 -2.18 11.58 5.22
CA ALA A 328 -2.47 10.17 5.38
C ALA A 328 -3.65 9.76 4.48
N CYS A 329 -3.66 8.52 4.03
CA CYS A 329 -4.81 7.89 3.37
C CYS A 329 -5.25 6.62 4.08
N ASN A 330 -6.53 6.31 3.93
CA ASN A 330 -7.13 5.09 4.48
C ASN A 330 -6.93 3.87 3.54
N ASP A 331 -7.61 2.77 3.86
CA ASP A 331 -7.62 1.51 3.11
C ASP A 331 -8.16 1.65 1.67
N GLU A 332 -8.87 2.72 1.36
CA GLU A 332 -9.52 3.00 0.07
C GLU A 332 -8.81 4.09 -0.74
N ASN A 333 -7.58 4.47 -0.36
CA ASN A 333 -6.84 5.59 -0.95
C ASN A 333 -7.49 6.97 -0.77
N VAL A 334 -8.42 7.15 0.19
CA VAL A 334 -8.96 8.48 0.48
C VAL A 334 -7.95 9.25 1.32
N TRP A 335 -7.33 10.25 0.69
CA TRP A 335 -6.36 11.15 1.33
C TRP A 335 -7.06 12.29 2.06
N ASN A 336 -6.49 12.71 3.18
CA ASN A 336 -6.90 13.96 3.81
C ASN A 336 -6.61 15.18 2.92
N GLN A 337 -7.59 16.08 2.84
CA GLN A 337 -7.46 17.27 2.01
C GLN A 337 -6.40 18.24 2.56
N GLN A 338 -6.44 18.45 3.87
CA GLN A 338 -5.53 19.34 4.59
C GLN A 338 -4.40 18.55 5.24
N ALA A 339 -3.16 18.91 4.92
CA ALA A 339 -1.98 18.31 5.55
C ALA A 339 -1.81 18.83 6.97
N SER A 340 -1.30 17.99 7.85
CA SER A 340 -0.87 18.41 9.18
C SER A 340 0.52 19.01 9.07
N THR A 341 0.69 20.21 9.59
CA THR A 341 1.88 21.01 9.37
C THR A 341 2.61 21.32 10.67
N TYR A 342 3.93 21.49 10.58
CA TYR A 342 4.76 21.95 11.67
C TYR A 342 5.94 22.78 11.13
N SER A 343 6.07 24.01 11.61
CA SER A 343 7.09 24.96 11.16
C SER A 343 8.17 25.17 12.22
N PHE A 344 9.41 25.30 11.78
CA PHE A 344 10.58 25.53 12.63
C PHE A 344 11.70 26.21 11.85
N VAL A 345 12.70 26.72 12.57
CA VAL A 345 13.87 27.40 12.00
C VAL A 345 15.16 26.72 12.45
N VAL A 346 16.12 26.58 11.54
CA VAL A 346 17.51 26.23 11.85
C VAL A 346 18.35 27.50 11.70
N ILE A 347 18.89 28.02 12.80
CA ILE A 347 19.66 29.27 12.83
C ILE A 347 21.07 29.01 12.30
N PRO A 348 21.64 29.88 11.43
CA PRO A 348 23.03 29.76 10.99
C PRO A 348 24.03 29.94 12.14
N PRO A 349 25.21 29.32 12.07
CA PRO A 349 26.29 29.61 13.01
C PRO A 349 26.74 31.07 12.87
N PHE A 350 27.33 31.64 13.92
CA PHE A 350 27.73 33.05 13.93
C PHE A 350 28.68 33.41 12.78
N TRP A 351 29.55 32.49 12.34
CA TRP A 351 30.49 32.73 11.23
C TRP A 351 29.85 32.73 9.83
N GLN A 352 28.58 32.34 9.71
CA GLN A 352 27.80 32.44 8.46
C GLN A 352 26.84 33.63 8.47
N THR A 353 26.97 34.54 9.44
CA THR A 353 26.13 35.74 9.53
C THR A 353 26.76 36.92 8.78
N ALA A 354 25.91 37.82 8.28
CA ALA A 354 26.36 38.98 7.50
C ALA A 354 27.34 39.89 8.26
N TRP A 355 27.12 40.12 9.56
CA TRP A 355 27.99 40.97 10.37
C TRP A 355 29.39 40.34 10.53
N PHE A 356 29.47 39.01 10.61
CA PHE A 356 30.75 38.32 10.69
C PHE A 356 31.52 38.43 9.39
N TYR A 357 30.85 38.28 8.23
CA TYR A 357 31.48 38.53 6.93
C TYR A 357 31.98 39.98 6.79
N VAL A 358 31.22 40.96 7.29
CA VAL A 358 31.66 42.36 7.34
C VAL A 358 32.89 42.51 8.24
N LEU A 359 32.92 41.87 9.40
CA LEU A 359 34.06 41.91 10.32
C LEU A 359 35.31 41.27 9.68
N CYS A 360 35.18 40.13 9.01
CA CYS A 360 36.27 39.50 8.26
C CYS A 360 36.77 40.40 7.11
N ALA A 361 35.87 41.06 6.39
CA ALA A 361 36.24 41.99 5.32
C ALA A 361 37.02 43.20 5.86
N LEU A 362 36.56 43.79 6.98
CA LEU A 362 37.26 44.90 7.65
C LEU A 362 38.64 44.48 8.18
N ALA A 363 38.75 43.30 8.77
CA ALA A 363 40.02 42.75 9.23
C ALA A 363 41.00 42.51 8.05
N GLY A 364 40.50 41.98 6.93
CA GLY A 364 41.29 41.77 5.71
C GLY A 364 41.82 43.09 5.12
N VAL A 365 40.98 44.12 5.06
CA VAL A 365 41.42 45.47 4.66
C VAL A 365 42.49 46.00 5.63
N GLY A 366 42.30 45.85 6.94
CA GLY A 366 43.27 46.27 7.95
C GLY A 366 44.65 45.62 7.78
N ILE A 367 44.71 44.34 7.39
CA ILE A 367 45.96 43.61 7.12
C ILE A 367 46.64 44.10 5.84
N ILE A 368 45.88 44.57 4.84
CA ILE A 368 46.46 45.11 3.59
C ILE A 368 47.11 46.49 3.82
N TYR A 369 46.64 47.24 4.82
CA TYR A 369 47.15 48.57 5.16
C TYR A 369 48.21 48.57 6.29
N LEU A 370 48.58 47.40 6.80
CA LEU A 370 49.68 47.15 7.75
C LEU A 370 50.87 46.56 6.99
#